data_AF-A0A7C9LEN1-F1
#
_entry.id   AF-A0A7C9LEN1-F1
#
_cell.length_a   1.000
_cell.length_b   1.000
_cell.length_c   1.000
_cell.angle_alpha   90.00
_cell.angle_beta   90.00
_cell.angle_gamma   90.00
#
_symmetry.space_group_name_H-M   'P 1'
#
loop_
_entity.id
_entity.type
_entity.pdbx_description
1 polymer ?
#
loop_
_entity_poly.entity_id
_entity_poly.type
_entity_poly.pdbx_seq_one_letter_code
_entity_poly.pdbx_strand_id
1 'polypeptide(L)'
;MPPAARSSVRLARGTAAGLAVGVLAAAALTACATGAGPDAERDAALPDGLTVAVQQGRLDVPQGRLVLHFENTGEPVTVTAVAVRSPALEPGMDRDEPFALGRGDAIDIRLDLTGSVCDGDPAAIGVDVRLTAADGAEREGTLEPDDPFGTMARIADADCLAESVAGVAAIELPERLRTTGTGADRRAWIDVRVAPVASGDGTLSIDGVSATTLIGNEEGQDWPLGIEVAAGDEPVDAALAVRPARCDAHALADDKRGTILPFTVATGDGREGRLEIASGAALKADLYAYYAERCGL
;
A
#
# COMPACT_ATOMS: atom_id res chain seq x y z
N MET A 1 15.41 18.07 56.54
CA MET A 1 15.78 19.50 56.67
C MET A 1 15.08 20.28 55.55
N PRO A 2 14.39 21.40 55.86
CA PRO A 2 13.83 22.36 54.89
C PRO A 2 14.93 23.40 54.49
N PRO A 3 14.67 24.55 53.78
CA PRO A 3 13.42 25.18 53.31
C PRO A 3 13.47 25.54 51.78
N ALA A 4 12.76 26.49 51.15
CA ALA A 4 11.83 27.56 51.58
C ALA A 4 10.91 28.08 50.44
N ALA A 5 9.77 28.70 50.83
CA ALA A 5 9.27 30.04 50.39
C ALA A 5 8.87 30.33 48.90
N ARG A 6 7.86 31.16 48.58
CA ARG A 6 6.85 31.93 49.36
C ARG A 6 5.69 32.41 48.45
N SER A 7 4.45 32.48 49.00
CA SER A 7 3.53 33.65 49.07
C SER A 7 3.22 34.50 47.80
N SER A 8 2.01 35.03 47.52
CA SER A 8 0.91 35.44 48.44
C SER A 8 -0.47 35.61 47.73
N VAL A 9 -1.53 35.10 48.37
CA VAL A 9 -2.70 35.85 48.93
C VAL A 9 -3.31 37.02 48.13
N ARG A 10 -4.63 36.94 47.84
CA ARG A 10 -5.69 37.80 48.44
C ARG A 10 -7.11 37.25 48.24
N LEU A 11 -7.95 37.46 49.25
CA LEU A 11 -9.37 37.09 49.30
C LEU A 11 -10.26 38.27 48.85
N ALA A 12 -11.48 37.97 48.40
CA ALA A 12 -12.67 38.69 48.83
C ALA A 12 -13.89 37.74 48.86
N ARG A 13 -14.66 37.76 49.96
CA ARG A 13 -15.96 37.08 50.09
C ARG A 13 -17.08 38.09 49.87
N GLY A 14 -18.22 37.66 49.32
CA GLY A 14 -19.44 38.45 49.23
C GLY A 14 -20.68 37.57 49.11
N THR A 15 -21.26 37.18 50.26
CA THR A 15 -22.52 36.43 50.34
C THR A 15 -23.71 37.38 50.48
N ALA A 16 -24.77 37.15 49.70
CA ALA A 16 -26.13 37.57 50.07
C ALA A 16 -27.16 36.66 49.40
N ALA A 17 -28.07 36.09 50.20
CA ALA A 17 -29.25 35.37 49.73
C ALA A 17 -30.50 36.24 49.98
N GLY A 18 -31.53 36.10 49.16
CA GLY A 18 -32.81 36.79 49.37
C GLY A 18 -33.90 36.28 48.41
N LEU A 19 -34.92 35.63 48.97
CA LEU A 19 -36.14 35.26 48.23
C LEU A 19 -37.02 36.50 47.99
N ALA A 20 -37.74 36.54 46.86
CA ALA A 20 -39.09 37.10 46.80
C ALA A 20 -39.91 36.45 45.68
N VAL A 21 -41.18 36.17 45.99
CA VAL A 21 -42.20 35.56 45.12
C VAL A 21 -42.92 36.64 44.31
N GLY A 22 -43.40 36.34 43.08
CA GLY A 22 -44.62 37.00 42.61
C GLY A 22 -44.91 37.09 41.11
N VAL A 23 -46.08 36.53 40.75
CA VAL A 23 -47.03 36.99 39.70
C VAL A 23 -46.81 36.52 38.25
N LEU A 24 -47.89 35.91 37.72
CA LEU A 24 -48.07 35.51 36.32
C LEU A 24 -48.36 36.73 35.42
N ALA A 25 -47.87 36.69 34.17
CA ALA A 25 -48.56 37.30 33.04
C ALA A 25 -48.33 36.46 31.78
N ALA A 26 -49.41 35.90 31.23
CA ALA A 26 -49.38 35.23 29.94
C ALA A 26 -49.71 36.22 28.82
N ALA A 27 -48.85 36.31 27.81
CA ALA A 27 -49.18 36.91 26.52
C ALA A 27 -48.33 36.23 25.44
N ALA A 28 -48.98 35.62 24.46
CA ALA A 28 -48.32 34.95 23.36
C ALA A 28 -47.85 35.98 22.32
N LEU A 29 -46.69 35.73 21.70
CA LEU A 29 -46.39 36.18 20.35
C LEU A 29 -45.43 35.17 19.69
N THR A 30 -45.97 34.45 18.71
CA THR A 30 -45.28 33.50 17.86
C THR A 30 -44.24 34.19 16.97
N ALA A 31 -42.99 33.75 17.03
CA ALA A 31 -41.97 34.06 16.03
C ALA A 31 -41.10 32.82 15.77
N CYS A 32 -41.54 31.98 14.84
CA CYS A 32 -40.76 30.85 14.35
C CYS A 32 -39.62 31.37 13.46
N ALA A 33 -38.51 31.75 14.07
CA ALA A 33 -37.25 31.94 13.36
C ALA A 33 -36.55 30.57 13.23
N THR A 34 -36.97 29.78 12.24
CA THR A 34 -36.20 28.62 11.77
C THR A 34 -34.94 29.13 11.10
N GLY A 35 -33.92 29.45 11.91
CA GLY A 35 -32.57 29.66 11.42
C GLY A 35 -32.06 28.33 10.88
N ALA A 36 -32.03 28.20 9.56
CA ALA A 36 -31.25 27.15 8.92
C ALA A 36 -29.79 27.35 9.33
N GLY A 37 -29.21 26.35 10.02
CA GLY A 37 -27.77 26.30 10.20
C GLY A 37 -27.10 26.07 8.84
N PRO A 38 -25.91 26.63 8.58
CA PRO A 38 -25.21 26.53 7.30
C PRO A 38 -24.58 25.14 7.05
N ASP A 39 -25.16 24.08 7.59
CA ASP A 39 -24.66 22.69 7.54
C ASP A 39 -25.63 21.73 6.84
N ALA A 40 -26.75 22.22 6.30
CA ALA A 40 -27.80 21.40 5.68
C ALA A 40 -27.67 21.22 4.14
N GLU A 41 -26.60 21.72 3.52
CA GLU A 41 -26.39 21.67 2.05
C GLU A 41 -25.34 20.63 1.58
N ARG A 42 -24.74 19.83 2.48
CA ARG A 42 -23.68 18.87 2.11
C ARG A 42 -24.18 17.52 1.57
N ASP A 43 -25.42 17.11 1.88
CA ASP A 43 -25.98 15.81 1.45
C ASP A 43 -26.76 15.90 0.11
N ALA A 44 -26.31 16.76 -0.81
CA ALA A 44 -26.85 16.78 -2.16
C ALA A 44 -26.21 15.66 -2.98
N ALA A 45 -27.01 14.64 -3.34
CA ALA A 45 -26.55 13.43 -4.03
C ALA A 45 -25.67 13.74 -5.26
N LEU A 46 -24.65 12.89 -5.46
CA LEU A 46 -23.75 12.98 -6.60
C LEU A 46 -24.53 12.81 -7.93
N PRO A 47 -24.12 13.48 -9.02
CA PRO A 47 -24.81 13.37 -10.31
C PRO A 47 -24.82 11.93 -10.86
N ASP A 48 -25.98 11.52 -11.39
CA ASP A 48 -26.15 10.21 -12.04
C ASP A 48 -25.13 10.01 -13.17
N GLY A 49 -24.56 8.81 -13.24
CA GLY A 49 -23.69 8.39 -14.34
C GLY A 49 -22.21 8.71 -14.17
N LEU A 50 -21.80 9.36 -13.07
CA LEU A 50 -20.40 9.40 -12.63
C LEU A 50 -20.06 8.09 -11.91
N THR A 51 -19.02 7.40 -12.36
CA THR A 51 -18.51 6.16 -11.77
C THR A 51 -16.99 6.23 -11.58
N VAL A 52 -16.46 5.34 -10.76
CA VAL A 52 -15.02 5.18 -10.54
C VAL A 52 -14.68 3.70 -10.40
N ALA A 53 -13.51 3.31 -10.89
CA ALA A 53 -12.91 2.00 -10.64
C ALA A 53 -11.49 2.16 -10.10
N VAL A 54 -11.03 1.23 -9.27
CA VAL A 54 -9.64 1.15 -8.82
C VAL A 54 -8.85 0.19 -9.71
N GLN A 55 -7.67 0.63 -10.12
CA GLN A 55 -6.74 -0.20 -10.90
C GLN A 55 -5.28 0.14 -10.61
N GLN A 56 -4.37 -0.74 -11.01
CA GLN A 56 -2.93 -0.47 -10.98
C GLN A 56 -2.28 -1.06 -12.25
N GLY A 57 -1.90 -0.18 -13.17
CA GLY A 57 -1.24 -0.58 -14.41
C GLY A 57 0.21 -1.03 -14.19
N ARG A 58 0.80 -1.71 -15.18
CA ARG A 58 2.18 -2.24 -15.12
C ARG A 58 3.28 -1.18 -14.83
N LEU A 59 2.98 0.10 -15.05
CA LEU A 59 3.89 1.22 -14.77
C LEU A 59 3.63 1.83 -13.39
N ASP A 60 2.43 1.66 -12.87
CA ASP A 60 1.95 2.19 -11.60
C ASP A 60 2.40 1.30 -10.42
N VAL A 61 2.44 -0.03 -10.60
CA VAL A 61 2.97 -1.01 -9.61
C VAL A 61 4.37 -0.64 -9.10
N PRO A 62 5.42 -0.52 -9.96
CA PRO A 62 6.77 -0.21 -9.48
C PRO A 62 6.95 1.24 -8.99
N GLN A 63 5.92 2.09 -9.12
CA GLN A 63 5.91 3.47 -8.65
C GLN A 63 5.11 3.64 -7.35
N GLY A 64 4.51 2.58 -6.81
CA GLY A 64 3.64 2.69 -5.63
C GLY A 64 2.46 3.62 -5.89
N ARG A 65 1.75 3.45 -7.02
CA ARG A 65 0.62 4.30 -7.41
C ARG A 65 -0.69 3.53 -7.40
N LEU A 66 -1.75 4.05 -6.78
CA LEU A 66 -3.13 3.62 -7.08
C LEU A 66 -3.70 4.51 -8.19
N VAL A 67 -4.48 3.92 -9.08
CA VAL A 67 -5.19 4.64 -10.15
C VAL A 67 -6.69 4.60 -9.87
N LEU A 68 -7.30 5.78 -9.79
CA LEU A 68 -8.75 5.96 -9.85
C LEU A 68 -9.14 6.23 -11.30
N HIS A 69 -9.83 5.29 -11.93
CA HIS A 69 -10.37 5.42 -13.27
C HIS A 69 -11.78 5.97 -13.19
N PHE A 70 -11.98 7.26 -13.47
CA PHE A 70 -13.30 7.87 -13.51
C PHE A 70 -13.91 7.79 -14.91
N GLU A 71 -15.19 7.47 -15.00
CA GLU A 71 -16.00 7.64 -16.21
C GLU A 71 -17.23 8.51 -15.89
N ASN A 72 -17.66 9.35 -16.84
CA ASN A 72 -18.90 10.12 -16.72
C ASN A 72 -19.83 9.88 -17.91
N THR A 73 -20.96 9.22 -17.68
CA THR A 73 -22.03 9.02 -18.68
C THR A 73 -23.16 10.04 -18.57
N GLY A 74 -23.16 10.85 -17.51
CA GLY A 74 -24.20 11.83 -17.13
C GLY A 74 -24.02 13.22 -17.73
N GLU A 75 -24.42 14.24 -16.97
CA GLU A 75 -24.14 15.65 -17.30
C GLU A 75 -22.70 16.03 -16.93
N PRO A 76 -22.11 17.08 -17.55
CA PRO A 76 -20.74 17.50 -17.25
C PRO A 76 -20.53 17.87 -15.77
N VAL A 77 -19.40 17.45 -15.21
CA VAL A 77 -18.97 17.80 -13.85
C VAL A 77 -17.53 18.32 -13.84
N THR A 78 -17.17 19.11 -12.83
CA THR A 78 -15.78 19.38 -12.48
C THR A 78 -15.51 18.81 -11.10
N VAL A 79 -14.74 17.73 -11.03
CA VAL A 79 -14.31 17.15 -9.75
C VAL A 79 -13.21 18.05 -9.19
N THR A 80 -13.43 18.61 -8.00
CA THR A 80 -12.56 19.61 -7.36
C THR A 80 -11.65 18.99 -6.31
N ALA A 81 -12.07 17.90 -5.66
CA ALA A 81 -11.24 17.08 -4.79
C ALA A 81 -11.64 15.61 -4.87
N VAL A 82 -10.67 14.71 -4.68
CA VAL A 82 -10.88 13.27 -4.50
C VAL A 82 -10.05 12.78 -3.32
N ALA A 83 -10.58 11.81 -2.59
CA ALA A 83 -9.84 11.14 -1.53
C ALA A 83 -10.25 9.67 -1.37
N VAL A 84 -9.27 8.79 -1.21
CA VAL A 84 -9.53 7.37 -0.98
C VAL A 84 -9.66 7.10 0.51
N ARG A 85 -10.64 6.27 0.86
CA ARG A 85 -10.88 5.73 2.20
C ARG A 85 -10.96 4.21 2.09
N SER A 86 -10.13 3.51 2.84
CA SER A 86 -10.19 2.06 3.00
C SER A 86 -9.65 1.72 4.39
N PRO A 87 -10.23 0.76 5.14
CA PRO A 87 -9.65 0.31 6.40
C PRO A 87 -8.39 -0.53 6.18
N ALA A 88 -8.13 -0.99 4.95
CA ALA A 88 -6.95 -1.77 4.57
C ALA A 88 -5.76 -0.91 4.08
N LEU A 89 -5.86 0.43 4.14
CA LEU A 89 -4.78 1.36 3.79
C LEU A 89 -4.64 2.44 4.87
N GLU A 90 -3.42 2.93 5.09
CA GLU A 90 -3.16 4.10 5.92
C GLU A 90 -3.79 5.36 5.27
N PRO A 91 -4.27 6.35 6.06
CA PRO A 91 -4.80 7.61 5.52
C PRO A 91 -3.74 8.45 4.77
N GLY A 92 -4.19 9.33 3.86
CA GLY A 92 -3.33 10.31 3.17
C GLY A 92 -3.41 10.31 1.64
N MET A 93 -4.28 9.49 1.06
CA MET A 93 -4.52 9.42 -0.39
C MET A 93 -5.56 10.45 -0.85
N ASP A 94 -5.17 11.73 -0.80
CA ASP A 94 -6.03 12.88 -1.08
C ASP A 94 -5.46 13.73 -2.24
N ARG A 95 -6.32 14.32 -3.10
CA ARG A 95 -5.91 15.20 -4.21
C ARG A 95 -6.95 16.30 -4.48
N ASP A 96 -6.53 17.56 -4.33
CA ASP A 96 -7.34 18.78 -4.51
C ASP A 96 -7.10 19.52 -5.85
N GLU A 97 -6.51 18.84 -6.86
CA GLU A 97 -6.29 19.45 -8.19
C GLU A 97 -7.48 19.18 -9.11
N PRO A 98 -8.26 20.20 -9.53
CA PRO A 98 -9.51 19.96 -10.25
C PRO A 98 -9.34 19.34 -11.64
N PHE A 99 -10.33 18.55 -12.06
CA PHE A 99 -10.43 18.03 -13.43
C PHE A 99 -11.88 18.01 -13.91
N ALA A 100 -12.07 18.27 -15.20
CA ALA A 100 -13.38 18.26 -15.83
C ALA A 100 -13.68 16.90 -16.47
N LEU A 101 -14.94 16.47 -16.37
CA LEU A 101 -15.48 15.28 -17.04
C LEU A 101 -16.78 15.66 -17.75
N GLY A 102 -16.73 15.78 -19.07
CA GLY A 102 -17.90 15.85 -19.93
C GLY A 102 -18.61 14.50 -20.07
N ARG A 103 -19.72 14.50 -20.81
CA ARG A 103 -20.48 13.29 -21.11
C ARG A 103 -19.70 12.39 -22.07
N GLY A 104 -19.37 11.17 -21.63
CA GLY A 104 -18.56 10.19 -22.34
C GLY A 104 -17.06 10.31 -22.11
N ASP A 105 -16.62 11.21 -21.22
CA ASP A 105 -15.21 11.33 -20.84
C ASP A 105 -14.82 10.27 -19.80
N ALA A 106 -13.56 9.84 -19.88
CA ALA A 106 -12.92 8.98 -18.89
C ALA A 106 -11.48 9.46 -18.60
N ILE A 107 -11.03 9.36 -17.35
CA ILE A 107 -9.69 9.80 -16.94
C ILE A 107 -9.10 8.95 -15.81
N ASP A 108 -7.78 8.69 -15.89
CA ASP A 108 -7.00 8.08 -14.82
C ASP A 108 -6.43 9.16 -13.87
N ILE A 109 -6.83 9.16 -12.61
CA ILE A 109 -6.20 9.94 -11.55
C ILE A 109 -5.24 9.05 -10.77
N ARG A 110 -3.97 9.46 -10.67
CA ARG A 110 -2.91 8.71 -9.97
C ARG A 110 -2.63 9.31 -8.60
N LEU A 111 -2.72 8.48 -7.57
CA LEU A 111 -2.39 8.82 -6.18
C LEU A 111 -1.16 8.02 -5.74
N ASP A 112 -0.32 8.59 -4.89
CA ASP A 112 0.71 7.82 -4.17
C ASP A 112 0.01 6.85 -3.21
N LEU A 113 0.35 5.57 -3.28
CA LEU A 113 -0.20 4.51 -2.44
C LEU A 113 0.42 4.59 -1.04
N THR A 114 -0.43 4.63 -0.02
CA THR A 114 -0.04 4.56 1.39
C THR A 114 0.17 3.10 1.83
N GLY A 115 0.72 2.87 3.03
CA GLY A 115 0.95 1.51 3.52
C GLY A 115 -0.34 0.72 3.72
N SER A 116 -0.29 -0.59 3.53
CA SER A 116 -1.42 -1.48 3.84
C SER A 116 -1.63 -1.64 5.35
N VAL A 117 -2.88 -1.88 5.75
CA VAL A 117 -3.29 -2.15 7.14
C VAL A 117 -3.86 -3.55 7.21
N CYS A 118 -3.10 -4.48 7.79
CA CYS A 118 -3.26 -5.91 7.56
C CYS A 118 -4.45 -6.62 8.22
N ASP A 119 -5.14 -5.93 9.13
CA ASP A 119 -6.42 -6.35 9.72
C ASP A 119 -7.63 -5.65 9.07
N GLY A 120 -7.40 -4.79 8.07
CA GLY A 120 -8.44 -4.08 7.33
C GLY A 120 -9.04 -4.90 6.19
N ASP A 121 -10.32 -4.68 5.90
CA ASP A 121 -11.00 -5.30 4.75
C ASP A 121 -10.64 -4.57 3.44
N PRO A 122 -9.92 -5.20 2.49
CA PRO A 122 -9.54 -4.57 1.23
C PRO A 122 -10.72 -4.36 0.27
N ALA A 123 -11.86 -5.05 0.48
CA ALA A 123 -13.07 -4.81 -0.30
C ALA A 123 -13.85 -3.57 0.16
N ALA A 124 -13.62 -3.11 1.39
CA ALA A 124 -14.31 -1.96 1.98
C ALA A 124 -13.65 -0.62 1.59
N ILE A 125 -13.60 -0.33 0.29
CA ILE A 125 -13.05 0.92 -0.26
C ILE A 125 -14.15 1.90 -0.67
N GLY A 126 -13.92 3.19 -0.43
CA GLY A 126 -14.73 4.30 -0.91
C GLY A 126 -13.85 5.43 -1.45
N VAL A 127 -14.38 6.19 -2.40
CA VAL A 127 -13.76 7.39 -2.95
C VAL A 127 -14.64 8.59 -2.61
N ASP A 128 -14.23 9.37 -1.61
CA ASP A 128 -14.85 10.65 -1.31
C ASP A 128 -14.55 11.62 -2.46
N VAL A 129 -15.57 12.27 -2.99
CA VAL A 129 -15.46 13.25 -4.08
C VAL A 129 -16.17 14.54 -3.72
N ARG A 130 -15.56 15.66 -4.12
CA ARG A 130 -16.20 16.97 -4.17
C ARG A 130 -16.21 17.46 -5.61
N LEU A 131 -17.33 18.00 -6.07
CA LEU A 131 -17.48 18.44 -7.46
C LEU A 131 -18.43 19.62 -7.60
N THR A 132 -18.22 20.41 -8.66
CA THR A 132 -19.18 21.35 -9.21
C THR A 132 -19.98 20.64 -10.30
N ALA A 133 -21.30 20.61 -10.18
CA ALA A 133 -22.21 20.05 -11.19
C ALA A 133 -22.52 21.06 -12.32
N ALA A 134 -23.16 20.60 -13.41
CA ALA A 134 -23.51 21.44 -14.57
C ALA A 134 -24.45 22.62 -14.27
N ASP A 135 -25.21 22.57 -13.17
CA ASP A 135 -26.05 23.66 -12.66
C ASP A 135 -25.25 24.73 -11.88
N GLY A 136 -23.94 24.52 -11.69
CA GLY A 136 -23.04 25.37 -10.91
C GLY A 136 -23.11 25.12 -9.40
N ALA A 137 -23.82 24.08 -8.95
CA ALA A 137 -23.91 23.75 -7.54
C ALA A 137 -22.79 22.78 -7.12
N GLU A 138 -22.24 23.02 -5.93
CA GLU A 138 -21.29 22.09 -5.31
C GLU A 138 -22.04 20.84 -4.79
N ARG A 139 -21.37 19.69 -4.86
CA ARG A 139 -21.79 18.38 -4.36
C ARG A 139 -20.62 17.71 -3.66
N GLU A 140 -20.91 16.94 -2.63
CA GLU A 140 -19.94 16.13 -1.89
C GLU A 140 -20.59 14.78 -1.59
N GLY A 141 -19.79 13.71 -1.58
CA GLY A 141 -20.29 12.36 -1.31
C GLY A 141 -19.24 11.29 -1.61
N THR A 142 -19.56 10.04 -1.34
CA THR A 142 -18.66 8.90 -1.55
C THR A 142 -19.17 8.04 -2.70
N LEU A 143 -18.26 7.67 -3.61
CA LEU A 143 -18.48 6.64 -4.62
C LEU A 143 -17.88 5.32 -4.13
N GLU A 144 -18.60 4.21 -4.30
CA GLU A 144 -18.05 2.86 -4.16
C GLU A 144 -17.36 2.50 -5.49
N PRO A 145 -16.02 2.29 -5.53
CA PRO A 145 -15.34 1.97 -6.77
C PRO A 145 -15.48 0.49 -7.13
N ASP A 146 -15.62 0.20 -8.43
CA ASP A 146 -15.41 -1.15 -8.95
C ASP A 146 -13.93 -1.55 -8.82
N ASP A 147 -13.63 -2.80 -8.42
CA ASP A 147 -12.28 -3.38 -8.51
C ASP A 147 -12.28 -4.61 -9.44
N PRO A 148 -12.34 -4.41 -10.77
CA PRO A 148 -12.46 -5.49 -11.74
C PRO A 148 -11.21 -6.39 -11.84
N PHE A 149 -10.12 -6.01 -11.18
CA PHE A 149 -8.83 -6.70 -11.24
C PHE A 149 -8.37 -7.26 -9.88
N GLY A 150 -9.15 -7.10 -8.79
CA GLY A 150 -8.73 -7.46 -7.44
C GLY A 150 -7.48 -6.69 -6.97
N THR A 151 -7.35 -5.45 -7.45
CA THR A 151 -6.26 -4.51 -7.17
C THR A 151 -6.02 -4.33 -5.68
N MET A 152 -7.09 -4.10 -4.90
CA MET A 152 -7.00 -3.81 -3.47
C MET A 152 -6.57 -5.03 -2.66
N ALA A 153 -7.21 -6.18 -2.92
CA ALA A 153 -6.82 -7.44 -2.30
C ALA A 153 -5.36 -7.78 -2.61
N ARG A 154 -4.95 -7.72 -3.87
CA ARG A 154 -3.56 -7.98 -4.29
C ARG A 154 -2.54 -7.04 -3.66
N ILE A 155 -2.88 -5.78 -3.40
CA ILE A 155 -2.01 -4.84 -2.68
C ILE A 155 -1.86 -5.27 -1.22
N ALA A 156 -2.98 -5.45 -0.52
CA ALA A 156 -2.99 -5.85 0.89
C ALA A 156 -2.30 -7.20 1.09
N ASP A 157 -2.60 -8.21 0.27
CA ASP A 157 -1.99 -9.55 0.32
C ASP A 157 -0.46 -9.48 0.18
N ALA A 158 0.04 -8.65 -0.75
CA ALA A 158 1.48 -8.52 -1.00
C ALA A 158 2.23 -7.82 0.14
N ASP A 159 1.72 -6.68 0.59
CA ASP A 159 2.32 -5.90 1.69
C ASP A 159 2.27 -6.67 3.01
N CYS A 160 1.13 -7.29 3.31
CA CYS A 160 0.92 -8.01 4.57
C CYS A 160 1.60 -9.38 4.63
N LEU A 161 1.83 -10.03 3.47
CA LEU A 161 2.74 -11.16 3.41
C LEU A 161 4.18 -10.70 3.69
N ALA A 162 4.62 -9.57 3.12
CA ALA A 162 5.95 -9.03 3.38
C ALA A 162 6.15 -8.62 4.85
N GLU A 163 5.14 -8.00 5.48
CA GLU A 163 5.15 -7.68 6.92
C GLU A 163 5.22 -8.94 7.78
N SER A 164 4.36 -9.93 7.52
CA SER A 164 4.33 -11.17 8.30
C SER A 164 5.63 -11.97 8.18
N VAL A 165 6.21 -12.07 6.97
CA VAL A 165 7.53 -12.67 6.76
C VAL A 165 8.62 -11.92 7.53
N ALA A 166 8.65 -10.57 7.44
CA ALA A 166 9.63 -9.75 8.15
C ALA A 166 9.49 -9.82 9.68
N GLY A 167 8.30 -10.14 10.19
CA GLY A 167 8.04 -10.44 11.60
C GLY A 167 8.68 -11.76 12.08
N VAL A 168 9.04 -12.67 11.17
CA VAL A 168 9.68 -13.97 11.48
C VAL A 168 11.14 -14.00 11.10
N ALA A 169 11.51 -13.59 9.88
CA ALA A 169 12.88 -13.63 9.37
C ALA A 169 13.14 -12.61 8.25
N ALA A 170 14.37 -12.09 8.21
CA ALA A 170 14.88 -11.42 7.02
C ALA A 170 15.34 -12.46 5.99
N ILE A 171 14.90 -12.34 4.74
CA ILE A 171 15.43 -13.11 3.60
C ILE A 171 16.34 -12.18 2.81
N GLU A 172 17.65 -12.41 2.91
CA GLU A 172 18.69 -11.53 2.42
C GLU A 172 19.35 -12.12 1.16
N LEU A 173 19.43 -11.33 0.09
CA LEU A 173 20.26 -11.64 -1.08
C LEU A 173 21.68 -11.12 -0.85
N PRO A 174 22.72 -11.83 -1.32
CA PRO A 174 24.10 -11.42 -1.10
C PRO A 174 24.43 -10.16 -1.91
N GLU A 175 25.36 -9.34 -1.44
CA GLU A 175 25.81 -8.15 -2.20
C GLU A 175 26.43 -8.54 -3.55
N ARG A 176 27.14 -9.68 -3.60
CA ARG A 176 27.95 -10.13 -4.74
C ARG A 176 27.60 -11.56 -5.14
N LEU A 177 27.72 -11.86 -6.43
CA LEU A 177 27.49 -13.21 -6.94
C LEU A 177 28.72 -14.11 -6.71
N ARG A 178 28.55 -15.27 -6.08
CA ARG A 178 29.63 -16.26 -5.97
C ARG A 178 29.76 -17.00 -7.30
N THR A 179 30.92 -16.94 -7.95
CA THR A 179 31.15 -17.65 -9.23
C THR A 179 32.46 -18.42 -9.29
N THR A 180 32.49 -19.49 -10.08
CA THR A 180 33.69 -20.29 -10.37
C THR A 180 33.81 -20.55 -11.88
N GLY A 181 35.01 -20.80 -12.40
CA GLY A 181 35.24 -20.97 -13.84
C GLY A 181 35.08 -19.66 -14.63
N THR A 182 35.13 -19.76 -15.97
CA THR A 182 35.05 -18.64 -16.91
C THR A 182 34.38 -19.07 -18.23
N GLY A 183 33.91 -18.11 -19.02
CA GLY A 183 33.21 -18.33 -20.29
C GLY A 183 31.95 -19.17 -20.12
N ALA A 184 31.66 -20.03 -21.10
CA ALA A 184 30.55 -20.99 -21.05
C ALA A 184 30.63 -21.97 -19.85
N ASP A 185 31.82 -22.18 -19.29
CA ASP A 185 32.04 -23.03 -18.11
C ASP A 185 31.99 -22.28 -16.78
N ARG A 186 31.72 -20.96 -16.79
CA ARG A 186 31.45 -20.21 -15.56
C ARG A 186 30.19 -20.75 -14.89
N ARG A 187 30.24 -21.01 -13.58
CA ARG A 187 29.11 -21.40 -12.72
C ARG A 187 28.87 -20.29 -11.69
N ALA A 188 27.62 -20.13 -11.24
CA ALA A 188 27.24 -19.07 -10.32
C ALA A 188 26.28 -19.56 -9.24
N TRP A 189 26.31 -18.92 -8.07
CA TRP A 189 25.40 -19.14 -6.96
C TRP A 189 24.99 -17.81 -6.33
N ILE A 190 23.70 -17.67 -6.05
CA ILE A 190 23.16 -16.64 -5.16
C ILE A 190 23.05 -17.30 -3.78
N ASP A 191 23.95 -16.92 -2.88
CA ASP A 191 23.95 -17.41 -1.49
C ASP A 191 22.95 -16.59 -0.67
N VAL A 192 21.71 -17.06 -0.61
CA VAL A 192 20.62 -16.44 0.14
C VAL A 192 20.78 -16.77 1.62
N ARG A 193 20.57 -15.78 2.48
CA ARG A 193 20.54 -15.96 3.94
C ARG A 193 19.13 -15.74 4.46
N VAL A 194 18.62 -16.69 5.23
CA VAL A 194 17.39 -16.55 6.02
C VAL A 194 17.82 -16.32 7.46
N ALA A 195 17.56 -15.14 8.00
CA ALA A 195 17.96 -14.72 9.33
C ALA A 195 16.70 -14.48 10.21
N PRO A 196 16.30 -15.47 11.03
CA PRO A 196 15.19 -15.32 11.96
C PRO A 196 15.37 -14.15 12.93
N VAL A 197 14.27 -13.51 13.31
CA VAL A 197 14.27 -12.49 14.36
C VAL A 197 14.62 -13.14 15.70
N ALA A 198 15.27 -12.39 16.61
CA ALA A 198 15.81 -12.96 17.85
C ALA A 198 14.75 -13.49 18.84
N SER A 199 13.48 -13.12 18.67
CA SER A 199 12.37 -13.53 19.55
C SER A 199 11.02 -13.28 18.90
N GLY A 200 10.09 -14.22 19.07
CA GLY A 200 8.70 -14.15 18.63
C GLY A 200 8.04 -15.52 18.77
N ASP A 201 6.83 -15.68 18.24
CA ASP A 201 6.11 -16.95 18.15
C ASP A 201 5.73 -17.34 16.71
N GLY A 202 6.03 -16.48 15.74
CA GLY A 202 5.79 -16.73 14.31
C GLY A 202 6.75 -17.74 13.68
N THR A 203 6.25 -18.40 12.64
CA THR A 203 6.96 -19.38 11.81
C THR A 203 6.87 -19.01 10.34
N LEU A 204 7.85 -19.43 9.55
CA LEU A 204 7.98 -19.16 8.12
C LEU A 204 8.43 -20.44 7.39
N SER A 205 7.64 -20.87 6.41
CA SER A 205 8.06 -21.83 5.40
C SER A 205 8.51 -21.11 4.13
N ILE A 206 9.52 -21.66 3.47
CA ILE A 206 10.01 -21.23 2.15
C ILE A 206 10.12 -22.46 1.28
N ASP A 207 9.06 -22.72 0.51
CA ASP A 207 8.97 -23.88 -0.39
C ASP A 207 10.07 -23.84 -1.46
N GLY A 208 10.32 -22.66 -2.01
CA GLY A 208 11.32 -22.47 -3.06
C GLY A 208 11.31 -21.10 -3.72
N VAL A 209 12.16 -20.95 -4.74
CA VAL A 209 12.29 -19.74 -5.56
C VAL A 209 11.94 -20.10 -7.00
N SER A 210 11.04 -19.36 -7.65
CA SER A 210 10.75 -19.60 -9.07
C SER A 210 11.78 -18.95 -9.99
N ALA A 211 11.99 -19.53 -11.18
CA ALA A 211 12.80 -18.94 -12.23
C ALA A 211 12.26 -17.58 -12.71
N THR A 212 13.14 -16.75 -13.24
CA THR A 212 12.81 -15.50 -13.92
C THR A 212 13.04 -15.61 -15.42
N THR A 213 12.71 -14.55 -16.17
CA THR A 213 13.04 -14.42 -17.61
C THR A 213 14.54 -14.52 -17.89
N LEU A 214 15.39 -14.17 -16.93
CA LEU A 214 16.84 -14.08 -17.09
C LEU A 214 17.60 -15.26 -16.49
N ILE A 215 17.16 -15.76 -15.33
CA ILE A 215 17.87 -16.77 -14.55
C ILE A 215 16.97 -17.90 -14.06
N GLY A 216 17.53 -19.10 -13.99
CA GLY A 216 16.88 -20.28 -13.42
C GLY A 216 17.90 -21.23 -12.80
N ASN A 217 17.40 -22.32 -12.22
CA ASN A 217 18.22 -23.33 -11.57
C ASN A 217 19.09 -24.11 -12.58
N GLU A 218 20.37 -24.34 -12.28
CA GLU A 218 21.27 -25.22 -13.06
C GLU A 218 20.67 -26.61 -13.27
N GLU A 219 19.97 -27.15 -12.27
CA GLU A 219 19.42 -28.52 -12.30
C GLU A 219 17.96 -28.59 -12.80
N GLY A 220 17.35 -27.46 -13.17
CA GLY A 220 15.94 -27.44 -13.55
C GLY A 220 15.43 -26.07 -14.02
N GLN A 221 14.27 -25.68 -13.52
CA GLN A 221 13.72 -24.34 -13.71
C GLN A 221 13.78 -23.59 -12.37
N ASP A 222 13.01 -24.05 -11.40
CA ASP A 222 12.89 -23.45 -10.06
C ASP A 222 13.88 -24.08 -9.06
N TRP A 223 14.09 -23.41 -7.93
CA TRP A 223 14.88 -23.91 -6.80
C TRP A 223 13.94 -24.39 -5.68
N PRO A 224 13.71 -25.70 -5.50
CA PRO A 224 13.05 -26.20 -4.29
C PRO A 224 13.99 -26.00 -3.10
N LEU A 225 13.46 -25.44 -2.01
CA LEU A 225 14.22 -25.15 -0.78
C LEU A 225 13.70 -25.96 0.40
N GLY A 226 12.39 -25.92 0.68
CA GLY A 226 11.80 -26.61 1.83
C GLY A 226 12.42 -26.17 3.17
N ILE A 227 12.67 -24.86 3.32
CA ILE A 227 13.23 -24.28 4.54
C ILE A 227 12.07 -23.95 5.48
N GLU A 228 12.19 -24.38 6.73
CA GLU A 228 11.26 -24.06 7.81
C GLU A 228 12.07 -23.34 8.90
N VAL A 229 11.61 -22.18 9.36
CA VAL A 229 12.23 -21.44 10.48
C VAL A 229 11.17 -20.85 11.41
N ALA A 230 11.52 -20.74 12.69
CA ALA A 230 10.77 -20.01 13.70
C ALA A 230 11.59 -18.82 14.24
N ALA A 231 10.90 -17.83 14.81
CA ALA A 231 11.57 -16.76 15.53
C ALA A 231 12.44 -17.31 16.68
N GLY A 232 13.71 -16.88 16.73
CA GLY A 232 14.72 -17.35 17.68
C GLY A 232 15.62 -18.50 17.17
N ASP A 233 15.35 -19.05 15.99
CA ASP A 233 16.24 -20.05 15.36
C ASP A 233 17.56 -19.44 14.88
N GLU A 234 18.59 -20.28 14.71
CA GLU A 234 19.85 -19.90 14.06
C GLU A 234 19.64 -19.66 12.55
N PRO A 235 20.35 -18.69 11.93
CA PRO A 235 20.21 -18.40 10.50
C PRO A 235 20.55 -19.59 9.58
N VAL A 236 19.81 -19.69 8.48
CA VAL A 236 19.94 -20.74 7.45
C VAL A 236 20.46 -20.11 6.15
N ASP A 237 21.54 -20.66 5.59
CA ASP A 237 22.09 -20.23 4.30
C ASP A 237 21.73 -21.22 3.17
N ALA A 238 21.26 -20.71 2.04
CA ALA A 238 20.81 -21.49 0.88
C ALA A 238 21.48 -21.02 -0.43
N ALA A 239 22.22 -21.92 -1.08
CA ALA A 239 22.97 -21.61 -2.30
C ALA A 239 22.15 -21.92 -3.57
N LEU A 240 21.52 -20.90 -4.17
CA LEU A 240 20.77 -21.04 -5.42
C LEU A 240 21.74 -21.17 -6.59
N ALA A 241 21.94 -22.38 -7.13
CA ALA A 241 22.79 -22.61 -8.31
C ALA A 241 22.17 -22.02 -9.58
N VAL A 242 22.81 -21.04 -10.22
CA VAL A 242 22.20 -20.21 -11.27
C VAL A 242 22.74 -20.54 -12.66
N ARG A 243 21.84 -20.69 -13.63
CA ARG A 243 22.12 -20.60 -15.08
C ARG A 243 21.32 -19.47 -15.73
N PRO A 244 21.75 -18.97 -16.90
CA PRO A 244 20.87 -18.24 -17.80
C PRO A 244 19.60 -19.07 -18.11
N ALA A 245 18.42 -18.46 -17.98
CA ALA A 245 17.15 -19.12 -18.33
C ALA A 245 17.08 -19.43 -19.84
N ARG A 246 17.62 -18.51 -20.64
CA ARG A 246 17.83 -18.55 -22.10
C ARG A 246 19.11 -17.76 -22.42
N CYS A 247 19.70 -17.94 -23.59
CA CYS A 247 20.86 -17.15 -24.05
C CYS A 247 20.51 -16.31 -25.27
N ASP A 248 19.98 -15.11 -25.05
CA ASP A 248 19.73 -14.13 -26.11
C ASP A 248 19.97 -12.70 -25.61
N ALA A 249 20.52 -11.85 -26.48
CA ALA A 249 20.87 -10.47 -26.13
C ALA A 249 19.65 -9.56 -25.90
N HIS A 250 18.49 -9.89 -26.46
CA HIS A 250 17.28 -9.08 -26.29
C HIS A 250 16.72 -9.22 -24.87
N ALA A 251 16.77 -10.42 -24.29
CA ALA A 251 16.43 -10.67 -22.90
C ALA A 251 17.25 -9.82 -21.94
N LEU A 252 18.57 -9.75 -22.13
CA LEU A 252 19.45 -8.93 -21.30
C LEU A 252 19.20 -7.43 -21.51
N ALA A 253 19.00 -7.00 -22.77
CA ALA A 253 18.84 -5.59 -23.11
C ALA A 253 17.50 -4.98 -22.69
N ASP A 254 16.41 -5.75 -22.68
CA ASP A 254 15.08 -5.29 -22.23
C ASP A 254 14.76 -5.70 -20.79
N ASP A 255 15.68 -6.34 -20.04
CA ASP A 255 15.37 -6.81 -18.69
C ASP A 255 15.07 -5.68 -17.71
N LYS A 256 13.96 -5.86 -16.97
CA LYS A 256 13.47 -4.97 -15.93
C LYS A 256 13.30 -5.68 -14.58
N ARG A 257 13.16 -7.01 -14.58
CA ARG A 257 12.72 -7.80 -13.41
C ARG A 257 13.41 -9.16 -13.26
N GLY A 258 14.29 -9.54 -14.18
CA GLY A 258 14.98 -10.83 -14.21
C GLY A 258 15.90 -11.08 -13.01
N THR A 259 16.25 -10.04 -12.24
CA THR A 259 17.00 -10.14 -10.98
C THR A 259 16.14 -9.87 -9.74
N ILE A 260 14.82 -9.96 -9.86
CA ILE A 260 13.89 -9.98 -8.72
C ILE A 260 13.48 -11.44 -8.53
N LEU A 261 13.79 -12.01 -7.36
CA LEU A 261 13.57 -13.42 -7.06
C LEU A 261 12.20 -13.61 -6.38
N PRO A 262 11.27 -14.39 -6.98
CA PRO A 262 10.00 -14.71 -6.36
C PRO A 262 10.15 -15.94 -5.43
N PHE A 263 10.20 -15.70 -4.13
CA PHE A 263 10.13 -16.74 -3.11
C PHE A 263 8.67 -17.15 -2.90
N THR A 264 8.38 -18.45 -2.89
CA THR A 264 7.09 -18.99 -2.47
C THR A 264 7.17 -19.31 -0.98
N VAL A 265 6.31 -18.67 -0.19
CA VAL A 265 6.39 -18.63 1.28
C VAL A 265 5.02 -18.74 1.91
N ALA A 266 4.96 -19.28 3.13
CA ALA A 266 3.80 -19.19 4.01
C ALA A 266 4.23 -18.91 5.46
N THR A 267 3.38 -18.21 6.21
CA THR A 267 3.64 -17.79 7.59
C THR A 267 2.64 -18.42 8.56
N GLY A 268 3.03 -18.56 9.83
CA GLY A 268 2.24 -19.23 10.88
C GLY A 268 0.89 -18.59 11.20
N ASP A 269 0.64 -17.36 10.74
CA ASP A 269 -0.64 -16.65 10.79
C ASP A 269 -1.61 -17.06 9.67
N GLY A 270 -1.17 -17.88 8.71
CA GLY A 270 -1.96 -18.35 7.58
C GLY A 270 -1.86 -17.51 6.31
N ARG A 271 -0.98 -16.50 6.24
CA ARG A 271 -0.68 -15.80 4.98
C ARG A 271 0.26 -16.65 4.12
N GLU A 272 -0.02 -16.74 2.83
CA GLU A 272 0.80 -17.49 1.86
C GLU A 272 0.86 -16.76 0.52
N GLY A 273 1.94 -16.94 -0.24
CA GLY A 273 2.04 -16.35 -1.57
C GLY A 273 3.47 -16.21 -2.10
N ARG A 274 3.68 -15.17 -2.92
CA ARG A 274 4.96 -14.86 -3.54
C ARG A 274 5.56 -13.57 -2.97
N LEU A 275 6.67 -13.70 -2.26
CA LEU A 275 7.49 -12.57 -1.83
C LEU A 275 8.55 -12.28 -2.90
N GLU A 276 8.51 -11.08 -3.48
CA GLU A 276 9.44 -10.66 -4.52
C GLU A 276 10.63 -9.89 -3.94
N ILE A 277 11.82 -10.49 -3.94
CA ILE A 277 13.03 -9.88 -3.36
C ILE A 277 13.96 -9.39 -4.49
N ALA A 278 14.16 -8.08 -4.54
CA ALA A 278 15.00 -7.45 -5.56
C ALA A 278 16.50 -7.60 -5.25
N SER A 279 17.29 -8.06 -6.23
CA SER A 279 18.75 -8.01 -6.13
C SER A 279 19.24 -6.58 -6.00
N GLY A 280 20.16 -6.34 -5.05
CA GLY A 280 20.90 -5.08 -4.96
C GLY A 280 21.70 -4.78 -6.23
N ALA A 281 22.07 -3.52 -6.44
CA ALA A 281 22.70 -3.05 -7.68
C ALA A 281 23.99 -3.82 -8.06
N ALA A 282 24.80 -4.20 -7.08
CA ALA A 282 26.02 -4.99 -7.29
C ALA A 282 25.73 -6.43 -7.73
N LEU A 283 24.84 -7.15 -7.02
CA LEU A 283 24.40 -8.49 -7.42
C LEU A 283 23.74 -8.49 -8.80
N LYS A 284 22.90 -7.48 -9.10
CA LYS A 284 22.30 -7.30 -10.43
C LYS A 284 23.36 -7.15 -11.52
N ALA A 285 24.39 -6.34 -11.28
CA ALA A 285 25.50 -6.17 -12.23
C ALA A 285 26.32 -7.45 -12.42
N ASP A 286 26.61 -8.18 -11.32
CA ASP A 286 27.31 -9.47 -11.38
C ASP A 286 26.49 -10.53 -12.16
N LEU A 287 25.18 -10.59 -11.94
CA LEU A 287 24.26 -11.49 -12.67
C LEU A 287 24.21 -11.17 -14.17
N TYR A 288 24.19 -9.90 -14.54
CA TYR A 288 24.24 -9.48 -15.95
C TYR A 288 25.59 -9.83 -16.59
N ALA A 289 26.70 -9.60 -15.89
CA ALA A 289 28.05 -9.97 -16.36
C ALA A 289 28.20 -11.50 -16.50
N TYR A 290 27.67 -12.26 -15.55
CA TYR A 290 27.61 -13.72 -15.59
C TYR A 290 26.79 -14.22 -16.79
N TYR A 291 25.60 -13.65 -17.01
CA TYR A 291 24.73 -13.98 -18.14
C TYR A 291 25.44 -13.74 -19.47
N ALA A 292 26.02 -12.56 -19.66
CA ALA A 292 26.74 -12.21 -20.89
C ALA A 292 27.93 -13.15 -21.14
N GLU A 293 28.77 -13.40 -20.13
CA GLU A 293 29.95 -14.27 -20.27
C GLU A 293 29.58 -15.74 -20.55
N ARG A 294 28.57 -16.30 -19.85
CA ARG A 294 28.11 -17.68 -20.05
C ARG A 294 27.47 -17.87 -21.43
N CYS A 295 26.74 -16.85 -21.91
CA CYS A 295 26.07 -16.90 -23.21
C CYS A 295 26.95 -16.42 -24.40
N GLY A 296 28.13 -15.85 -24.14
CA GLY A 296 29.04 -15.34 -25.18
C GLY A 296 28.53 -14.08 -25.89
N LEU A 297 27.94 -13.15 -25.14
CA LEU A 297 27.29 -11.92 -25.63
C LEU A 297 28.14 -10.66 -25.35
#